data_AF-A0AAV4BZJ5-F1
#
_entry.id   AF-A0AAV4BZJ5-F1
#
_cell.length_a   1.000
_cell.length_b   1.000
_cell.length_c   1.000
_cell.angle_alpha   90.00
_cell.angle_beta   90.00
_cell.angle_gamma   90.00
#
_symmetry.space_group_name_H-M   'P 1'
#
loop_
_entity.id
_entity.type
_entity.pdbx_description
1 polymer ?
#
loop_
_entity_poly.entity_id
_entity_poly.type
_entity_poly.pdbx_seq_one_letter_code
_entity_poly.pdbx_strand_id
1 'polypeptide(L)'
;MVVPYRTNARSLALLAIMISVFLLAHGQAFPECGGYHFVNPGESKIITSPNHPDAYPEYSRCIWVARTQENYRVRFTITYRGERFNGSCADYVEVRDGGQFAPLLATFCDNSTNEQVTSGYIYMWVLFSSDAQQTYGSPMSATFTAYYNASPPDNTTKPFTDCRSYEFECSNSMCASMSYRCDAYNDCGCKAGCDEDKCYDLVISKAIQIVVSLAVGVVTFVMVAIFSFLLEGQHSWITALAEAVRPALNSAFQR
;
A
#
# COMPACT_ATOMS: atom_id res chain seq x y z
N MET A 1 -24.07 14.93 41.63
CA MET A 1 -25.04 13.84 41.38
C MET A 1 -24.55 13.10 40.15
N VAL A 2 -23.86 11.97 40.33
CA VAL A 2 -23.27 11.20 39.23
C VAL A 2 -24.34 10.21 38.78
N VAL A 3 -24.90 10.41 37.58
CA VAL A 3 -25.83 9.45 36.98
C VAL A 3 -24.99 8.27 36.46
N PRO A 4 -25.21 7.03 36.92
CA PRO A 4 -24.47 5.90 36.39
C PRO A 4 -24.96 5.63 34.96
N TYR A 5 -24.07 5.80 33.98
CA TYR A 5 -24.34 5.44 32.59
C TYR A 5 -24.40 3.91 32.50
N ARG A 6 -25.61 3.36 32.65
CA ARG A 6 -25.86 1.92 32.60
C ARG A 6 -25.89 1.49 31.14
N THR A 7 -24.72 1.21 30.56
CA THR A 7 -24.63 0.65 29.20
C THR A 7 -25.38 -0.68 29.17
N ASN A 8 -26.48 -0.72 28.44
CA ASN A 8 -27.34 -1.89 28.34
C ASN A 8 -26.57 -2.98 27.58
N ALA A 9 -26.52 -4.22 28.09
CA ALA A 9 -25.75 -5.32 27.49
C ALA A 9 -26.14 -5.58 26.02
N ARG A 10 -27.38 -5.24 25.64
CA ARG A 10 -27.89 -5.28 24.27
C ARG A 10 -27.20 -4.25 23.34
N SER A 11 -26.89 -3.06 23.85
CA SER A 11 -26.17 -2.03 23.08
C SER A 11 -24.71 -2.42 22.85
N LEU A 12 -24.06 -3.06 23.83
CA LEU A 12 -22.71 -3.61 23.66
C LEU A 12 -22.67 -4.77 22.66
N ALA A 13 -23.66 -5.66 22.71
CA ALA A 13 -23.78 -6.77 21.76
C ALA A 13 -24.01 -6.28 20.32
N LEU A 14 -24.88 -5.28 20.13
CA LEU A 14 -25.12 -4.69 18.81
C LEU A 14 -23.90 -3.92 18.28
N LEU A 15 -23.19 -3.19 19.14
CA LEU A 15 -21.93 -2.54 18.77
C LEU A 15 -20.89 -3.59 18.34
N ALA A 16 -20.77 -4.70 19.07
CA ALA A 16 -19.88 -5.80 18.70
C ALA A 16 -20.26 -6.44 17.36
N ILE A 17 -21.56 -6.64 17.09
CA ILE A 17 -22.03 -7.16 15.80
C ILE A 17 -21.74 -6.16 14.67
N MET A 18 -21.97 -4.86 14.88
CA MET A 18 -21.68 -3.83 13.88
C MET A 18 -20.18 -3.68 13.63
N ILE A 19 -19.34 -3.75 14.67
CA ILE A 19 -17.89 -3.77 14.54
C ILE A 19 -17.46 -5.03 13.78
N SER A 20 -18.02 -6.20 14.09
CA SER A 20 -17.73 -7.45 13.37
C SER A 20 -18.17 -7.39 11.90
N VAL A 21 -19.37 -6.88 11.60
CA VAL A 21 -19.86 -6.71 10.23
C VAL A 21 -19.04 -5.66 9.49
N PHE A 22 -18.63 -4.57 10.16
CA PHE A 22 -17.76 -3.56 9.58
C PHE A 22 -16.34 -4.09 9.34
N LEU A 23 -15.79 -4.91 10.24
CA LEU A 23 -14.52 -5.60 10.06
C LEU A 23 -14.59 -6.71 8.99
N LEU A 24 -15.75 -7.33 8.79
CA LEU A 24 -15.99 -8.29 7.71
C LEU A 24 -16.18 -7.59 6.36
N ALA A 25 -16.85 -6.41 6.34
CA ALA A 25 -17.08 -5.61 5.14
C ALA A 25 -15.87 -4.75 4.74
N HIS A 26 -15.05 -4.34 5.71
CA HIS A 26 -13.75 -3.69 5.54
C HIS A 26 -12.60 -4.63 5.87
N GLY A 27 -12.86 -5.94 5.81
CA GLY A 27 -11.81 -6.92 5.61
C GLY A 27 -11.25 -6.66 4.23
N GLN A 28 -10.43 -5.61 4.10
CA GLN A 28 -9.49 -5.52 3.01
C GLN A 28 -8.75 -6.83 3.09
N ALA A 29 -9.01 -7.71 2.13
CA ALA A 29 -8.16 -8.85 1.89
C ALA A 29 -6.75 -8.29 1.95
N PHE A 30 -5.97 -8.72 2.96
CA PHE A 30 -4.55 -8.45 2.97
C PHE A 30 -4.05 -8.81 1.57
N PRO A 31 -3.21 -7.98 0.93
CA PRO A 31 -2.72 -8.31 -0.39
C PRO A 31 -2.21 -9.75 -0.34
N GLU A 32 -2.80 -10.65 -1.13
CA GLU A 32 -2.35 -12.05 -1.22
C GLU A 32 -0.88 -12.15 -1.71
N CYS A 33 -0.30 -10.99 -2.07
CA CYS A 33 1.04 -10.76 -2.58
C CYS A 33 1.43 -9.27 -2.42
N GLY A 34 2.72 -8.95 -2.51
CA GLY A 34 3.24 -7.58 -2.42
C GLY A 34 3.87 -7.24 -1.08
N GLY A 35 4.49 -6.06 -0.99
CA GLY A 35 5.08 -5.54 0.25
C GLY A 35 6.46 -4.91 0.09
N TYR A 36 7.01 -4.44 1.20
CA TYR A 36 8.34 -3.86 1.27
C TYR A 36 9.35 -4.88 1.79
N HIS A 37 10.48 -5.02 1.10
CA HIS A 37 11.56 -5.94 1.45
C HIS A 37 12.88 -5.19 1.62
N PHE A 38 13.47 -5.29 2.81
CA PHE A 38 14.87 -4.93 3.00
C PHE A 38 15.74 -6.17 2.74
N VAL A 39 16.70 -6.05 1.82
CA VAL A 39 17.54 -7.15 1.32
C VAL A 39 18.96 -6.95 1.81
N ASN A 40 19.41 -7.78 2.75
CA ASN A 40 20.77 -7.74 3.27
C ASN A 40 21.75 -8.47 2.33
N PRO A 41 23.05 -8.12 2.33
CA PRO A 41 24.08 -8.91 1.66
C PRO A 41 24.09 -10.36 2.14
N GLY A 42 24.17 -11.30 1.20
CA GLY A 42 24.12 -12.74 1.51
C GLY A 42 22.73 -13.27 1.84
N GLU A 43 21.71 -12.41 1.87
CA GLU A 43 20.32 -12.80 2.01
C GLU A 43 19.59 -12.80 0.66
N SER A 44 18.56 -13.62 0.56
CA SER A 44 17.63 -13.62 -0.57
C SER A 44 16.20 -13.48 -0.07
N LYS A 45 15.40 -12.67 -0.75
CA LYS A 45 13.98 -12.48 -0.46
C LYS A 45 13.16 -13.01 -1.62
N ILE A 46 12.38 -14.06 -1.38
CA ILE A 46 11.53 -14.66 -2.39
C ILE A 46 10.19 -13.93 -2.42
N ILE A 47 9.70 -13.65 -3.62
CA ILE A 47 8.37 -13.12 -3.89
C ILE A 47 7.67 -14.02 -4.90
N THR A 48 6.36 -14.15 -4.78
CA THR A 48 5.57 -15.05 -5.62
C THR A 48 4.23 -14.42 -5.94
N SER A 49 3.62 -14.84 -7.05
CA SER A 49 2.23 -14.46 -7.35
C SER A 49 1.27 -14.98 -6.26
N PRO A 50 0.05 -14.43 -6.17
CA PRO A 50 -0.99 -15.00 -5.32
C PRO A 50 -1.21 -16.47 -5.65
N ASN A 51 -1.61 -17.25 -4.65
CA ASN A 51 -1.87 -18.69 -4.75
C ASN A 51 -0.69 -19.57 -5.20
N HIS A 52 0.54 -19.03 -5.27
CA HIS A 52 1.71 -19.84 -5.56
C HIS A 52 1.82 -21.06 -4.60
N PRO A 53 2.12 -22.27 -5.09
CA PRO A 53 2.64 -22.62 -6.42
C PRO A 53 1.57 -22.82 -7.51
N ASP A 54 0.30 -22.62 -7.20
CA ASP A 54 -0.79 -22.73 -8.16
C ASP A 54 -0.91 -21.45 -9.02
N ALA A 55 -1.80 -21.50 -10.00
CA ALA A 55 -2.09 -20.38 -10.88
C ALA A 55 -2.61 -19.16 -10.10
N TYR A 56 -2.12 -17.97 -10.45
CA TYR A 56 -2.62 -16.71 -9.89
C TYR A 56 -4.05 -16.41 -10.37
N PRO A 57 -4.93 -15.81 -9.55
CA PRO A 57 -6.28 -15.38 -9.96
C PRO A 57 -6.30 -14.33 -11.06
N GLU A 58 -7.45 -14.17 -11.71
CA GLU A 58 -7.77 -13.01 -12.56
C GLU A 58 -7.68 -11.70 -11.76
N TYR A 59 -7.34 -10.60 -12.46
CA TYR A 59 -7.21 -9.26 -11.88
C TYR A 59 -6.23 -9.16 -10.70
N SER A 60 -5.28 -10.08 -10.60
CA SER A 60 -4.24 -10.05 -9.59
C SER A 60 -3.33 -8.86 -9.81
N ARG A 61 -3.07 -8.12 -8.74
CA ARG A 61 -2.18 -6.97 -8.78
C ARG A 61 -1.30 -6.93 -7.54
N CYS A 62 -0.01 -7.14 -7.73
CA CYS A 62 0.96 -7.22 -6.65
C CYS A 62 2.05 -6.18 -6.85
N ILE A 63 2.39 -5.45 -5.79
CA ILE A 63 3.47 -4.47 -5.84
C ILE A 63 4.48 -4.80 -4.77
N TRP A 64 5.73 -4.98 -5.19
CA TRP A 64 6.86 -5.16 -4.29
C TRP A 64 7.83 -4.01 -4.42
N VAL A 65 8.35 -3.58 -3.26
CA VAL A 65 9.40 -2.58 -3.18
C VAL A 65 10.57 -3.20 -2.45
N ALA A 66 11.71 -3.30 -3.13
CA ALA A 66 12.94 -3.80 -2.54
C ALA A 66 13.90 -2.64 -2.26
N ARG A 67 14.55 -2.69 -1.09
CA ARG A 67 15.65 -1.80 -0.71
C ARG A 67 16.83 -2.62 -0.22
N THR A 68 18.04 -2.23 -0.56
CA THR A 68 19.29 -2.76 0.02
C THR A 68 20.06 -1.67 0.78
N GLN A 69 21.12 -2.06 1.48
CA GLN A 69 22.09 -1.12 2.06
C GLN A 69 22.92 -0.38 1.00
N GLU A 70 23.60 0.68 1.40
CA GLU A 70 24.51 1.46 0.55
C GLU A 70 25.62 0.61 -0.06
N ASN A 71 26.14 1.03 -1.22
CA ASN A 71 27.14 0.30 -2.05
C ASN A 71 26.66 -1.05 -2.61
N TYR A 72 25.39 -1.39 -2.41
CA TYR A 72 24.75 -2.53 -3.03
C TYR A 72 23.66 -2.06 -4.00
N ARG A 73 23.32 -2.96 -4.91
CA ARG A 73 22.20 -2.83 -5.84
C ARG A 73 21.25 -4.00 -5.61
N VAL A 74 19.97 -3.75 -5.84
CA VAL A 74 18.97 -4.82 -5.81
C VAL A 74 19.07 -5.57 -7.14
N ARG A 75 19.34 -6.87 -7.07
CA ARG A 75 19.22 -7.78 -8.20
C ARG A 75 17.95 -8.58 -8.07
N PHE A 76 17.13 -8.53 -9.10
CA PHE A 76 15.90 -9.28 -9.25
C PHE A 76 16.13 -10.43 -10.23
N THR A 77 15.80 -11.64 -9.80
CA THR A 77 15.87 -12.86 -10.62
C THR A 77 14.48 -13.45 -10.71
N ILE A 78 13.95 -13.66 -11.91
CA ILE A 78 12.57 -14.11 -12.13
C ILE A 78 12.51 -15.40 -12.94
N THR A 79 11.60 -16.28 -12.53
CA THR A 79 11.06 -17.36 -13.35
C THR A 79 9.56 -17.15 -13.48
N TYR A 80 9.11 -16.90 -14.70
CA TYR A 80 7.73 -16.54 -15.00
C TYR A 80 7.41 -16.92 -16.44
N ARG A 81 6.18 -17.34 -16.67
CA ARG A 81 5.62 -17.51 -18.01
C ARG A 81 4.38 -16.63 -18.08
N GLY A 82 4.50 -15.51 -18.77
CA GLY A 82 3.38 -14.62 -19.00
C GLY A 82 2.51 -15.03 -20.18
N GLU A 83 1.44 -14.28 -20.37
CA GLU A 83 0.48 -14.46 -21.44
C GLU A 83 0.51 -13.24 -22.39
N ARG A 84 0.54 -13.51 -23.70
CA ARG A 84 0.37 -12.51 -24.73
C ARG A 84 -0.97 -12.68 -25.41
N PHE A 85 -1.70 -11.58 -25.55
CA PHE A 85 -2.90 -11.52 -26.36
C PHE A 85 -2.70 -10.50 -27.50
N ASN A 86 -2.92 -10.95 -28.74
CA ASN A 86 -2.79 -10.11 -29.94
C ASN A 86 -1.45 -9.35 -30.05
N GLY A 87 -0.35 -9.96 -29.62
CA GLY A 87 1.00 -9.36 -29.64
C GLY A 87 1.33 -8.42 -28.49
N SER A 88 0.36 -8.10 -27.62
CA SER A 88 0.56 -7.33 -26.39
C SER A 88 0.65 -8.25 -25.17
N CYS A 89 1.38 -7.84 -24.14
CA CYS A 89 1.38 -8.54 -22.86
C CYS A 89 0.01 -8.38 -22.19
N ALA A 90 -0.70 -9.49 -21.99
CA ALA A 90 -1.96 -9.51 -21.23
C ALA A 90 -1.64 -9.54 -19.73
N ASP A 91 -0.81 -10.51 -19.34
CA ASP A 91 -0.24 -10.63 -18.00
C ASP A 91 1.25 -10.26 -18.04
N TYR A 92 1.70 -9.47 -17.07
CA TYR A 92 3.07 -8.99 -17.08
C TYR A 92 3.66 -8.70 -15.70
N VAL A 93 4.98 -8.77 -15.65
CA VAL A 93 5.79 -8.25 -14.55
C VAL A 93 6.59 -7.05 -15.05
N GLU A 94 6.41 -5.91 -14.41
CA GLU A 94 7.10 -4.66 -14.70
C GLU A 94 8.13 -4.37 -13.60
N VAL A 95 9.38 -4.11 -13.98
CA VAL A 95 10.49 -3.81 -13.06
C VAL A 95 11.02 -2.41 -13.34
N ARG A 96 11.09 -1.57 -12.31
CA ARG A 96 11.55 -0.18 -12.40
C ARG A 96 12.73 0.12 -11.49
N ASP A 97 13.59 1.02 -11.95
CA ASP A 97 14.83 1.40 -11.28
C ASP A 97 14.63 2.43 -10.15
N GLY A 98 13.86 2.04 -9.12
CA GLY A 98 13.58 2.90 -7.98
C GLY A 98 12.13 2.79 -7.53
N GLY A 99 11.36 3.87 -7.68
CA GLY A 99 9.93 3.92 -7.37
C GLY A 99 9.00 3.66 -8.55
N GLN A 100 7.69 3.81 -8.35
CA GLN A 100 6.65 3.54 -9.35
C GLN A 100 6.74 4.37 -10.64
N PHE A 101 7.31 5.57 -10.57
CA PHE A 101 7.51 6.46 -11.72
C PHE A 101 8.96 6.45 -12.24
N ALA A 102 9.79 5.57 -11.66
CA ALA A 102 11.17 5.45 -12.06
C ALA A 102 11.28 4.75 -13.43
N PRO A 103 12.45 4.79 -14.06
CA PRO A 103 12.68 4.28 -15.40
C PRO A 103 12.38 2.79 -15.48
N LEU A 104 11.77 2.35 -16.59
CA LEU A 104 11.51 0.95 -16.84
C LEU A 104 12.82 0.21 -17.10
N LEU A 105 13.10 -0.81 -16.30
CA LEU A 105 14.26 -1.70 -16.50
C LEU A 105 13.89 -2.87 -17.40
N ALA A 106 12.75 -3.50 -17.14
CA ALA A 106 12.29 -4.66 -17.89
C ALA A 106 10.77 -4.85 -17.76
N THR A 107 10.19 -5.50 -18.77
CA THR A 107 8.84 -6.05 -18.74
C THR A 107 8.91 -7.51 -19.15
N PHE A 108 8.35 -8.40 -18.32
CA PHE A 108 8.29 -9.84 -18.58
C PHE A 108 6.85 -10.25 -18.84
N CYS A 109 6.57 -10.82 -20.00
CA CYS A 109 5.27 -11.40 -20.35
C CYS A 109 5.38 -12.64 -21.24
N ASP A 110 6.61 -13.15 -21.37
CA ASP A 110 6.94 -14.36 -22.14
C ASP A 110 7.51 -15.41 -21.19
N ASN A 111 8.09 -16.48 -21.73
CA ASN A 111 8.75 -17.51 -20.94
C ASN A 111 10.14 -17.05 -20.48
N SER A 112 10.21 -16.47 -19.28
CA SER A 112 11.42 -16.04 -18.60
C SER A 112 11.88 -17.11 -17.60
N THR A 113 13.12 -17.59 -17.74
CA THR A 113 13.68 -18.63 -16.85
C THR A 113 14.98 -18.12 -16.23
N ASN A 114 14.95 -17.79 -14.94
CA ASN A 114 16.07 -17.18 -14.20
C ASN A 114 16.65 -15.92 -14.87
N GLU A 115 15.80 -15.10 -15.50
CA GLU A 115 16.22 -13.82 -16.07
C GLU A 115 16.54 -12.83 -14.95
N GLN A 116 17.57 -12.01 -15.16
CA GLN A 116 18.10 -11.13 -14.12
C GLN A 116 18.10 -9.67 -14.53
N VAL A 117 17.71 -8.81 -13.61
CA VAL A 117 17.73 -7.36 -13.73
C VAL A 117 18.36 -6.78 -12.48
N THR A 118 19.26 -5.81 -12.63
CA THR A 118 19.90 -5.14 -11.48
C THR A 118 19.53 -3.67 -11.49
N SER A 119 19.17 -3.12 -10.34
CA SER A 119 18.90 -1.69 -10.19
C SER A 119 20.18 -0.85 -10.34
N GLY A 120 20.02 0.38 -10.79
CA GLY A 120 21.05 1.41 -10.80
C GLY A 120 21.37 1.95 -9.41
N TYR A 121 20.46 1.81 -8.44
CA TYR A 121 20.66 2.27 -7.05
C TYR A 121 20.19 1.23 -5.99
N ILE A 122 19.90 1.68 -4.75
CA ILE A 122 19.51 0.81 -3.63
C ILE A 122 18.03 0.43 -3.61
N TYR A 123 17.20 0.97 -4.51
CA TYR A 123 15.76 0.72 -4.57
C TYR A 123 15.36 0.05 -5.89
N MET A 124 14.34 -0.79 -5.83
CA MET A 124 13.68 -1.37 -7.00
C MET A 124 12.18 -1.53 -6.73
N TRP A 125 11.37 -1.24 -7.74
CA TRP A 125 9.92 -1.40 -7.69
C TRP A 125 9.49 -2.43 -8.72
N VAL A 126 8.64 -3.36 -8.31
CA VAL A 126 8.16 -4.47 -9.15
C VAL A 126 6.64 -4.54 -9.07
N LEU A 127 5.98 -4.56 -10.21
CA LEU A 127 4.53 -4.78 -10.34
C LEU A 127 4.29 -6.08 -11.09
N PHE A 128 3.43 -6.94 -10.54
CA PHE A 128 2.78 -8.01 -11.27
C PHE A 128 1.32 -7.63 -11.50
N SER A 129 0.85 -7.81 -12.74
CA SER A 129 -0.54 -7.54 -13.14
C SER A 129 -1.03 -8.68 -14.02
N SER A 130 -2.19 -9.24 -13.69
CA SER A 130 -2.95 -10.13 -14.56
C SER A 130 -4.23 -9.49 -15.09
N ASP A 131 -4.72 -10.00 -16.22
CA ASP A 131 -5.93 -9.56 -16.88
C ASP A 131 -7.19 -10.31 -16.38
N ALA A 132 -8.28 -10.17 -17.14
CA ALA A 132 -9.58 -10.74 -16.88
C ALA A 132 -9.76 -12.19 -17.36
N GLN A 133 -8.76 -12.78 -18.01
CA GLN A 133 -8.89 -14.08 -18.66
C GLN A 133 -7.80 -15.03 -18.17
N GLN A 134 -8.18 -15.96 -17.30
CA GLN A 134 -7.25 -16.95 -16.75
C GLN A 134 -7.01 -18.13 -17.71
N THR A 135 -6.57 -17.88 -18.93
CA THR A 135 -6.39 -18.97 -19.92
C THR A 135 -5.11 -19.77 -19.63
N TYR A 136 -4.02 -19.11 -19.20
CA TYR A 136 -2.72 -19.75 -18.98
C TYR A 136 -1.92 -19.25 -17.76
N GLY A 137 -2.60 -18.89 -16.66
CA GLY A 137 -1.94 -18.39 -15.45
C GLY A 137 -0.87 -19.34 -14.92
N SER A 138 0.40 -19.05 -15.18
CA SER A 138 1.54 -19.83 -14.68
C SER A 138 2.09 -19.19 -13.42
N PRO A 139 2.42 -19.95 -12.37
CA PRO A 139 2.91 -19.38 -11.12
C PRO A 139 4.17 -18.53 -11.37
N MET A 140 4.18 -17.31 -10.83
CA MET A 140 5.36 -16.45 -10.85
C MET A 140 6.16 -16.68 -9.58
N SER A 141 7.48 -16.82 -9.73
CA SER A 141 8.42 -16.85 -8.61
C SER A 141 9.65 -16.02 -8.95
N ALA A 142 10.03 -15.15 -8.03
CA ALA A 142 11.21 -14.34 -8.18
C ALA A 142 11.92 -14.11 -6.85
N THR A 143 13.17 -13.67 -6.94
CA THR A 143 14.04 -13.48 -5.79
C THR A 143 14.79 -12.16 -5.90
N PHE A 144 14.74 -11.38 -4.83
CA PHE A 144 15.64 -10.24 -4.63
C PHE A 144 16.91 -10.68 -3.91
N THR A 145 18.06 -10.20 -4.39
CA THR A 145 19.36 -10.36 -3.76
C THR A 145 20.11 -9.04 -3.75
N ALA A 146 20.96 -8.82 -2.74
CA ALA A 146 21.84 -7.67 -2.70
C ALA A 146 23.13 -7.99 -3.45
N TYR A 147 23.38 -7.27 -4.55
CA TYR A 147 24.60 -7.40 -5.34
C TYR A 147 25.56 -6.26 -4.99
N TYR A 148 26.76 -6.60 -4.52
CA TYR A 148 27.79 -5.59 -4.24
C TYR A 148 28.22 -4.96 -5.55
N ASN A 149 28.04 -3.65 -5.66
CA ASN A 149 28.61 -2.88 -6.75
C ASN A 149 29.51 -1.83 -6.13
N ALA A 150 30.81 -2.15 -6.07
CA ALA A 150 31.86 -1.29 -5.52
C ALA A 150 32.07 0.00 -6.32
N SER A 151 31.33 0.21 -7.41
CA SER A 151 31.26 1.55 -8.01
C SER A 151 30.46 2.41 -7.04
N PRO A 152 31.08 3.34 -6.30
CA PRO A 152 30.31 4.34 -5.58
C PRO A 152 29.28 4.93 -6.56
N PRO A 153 28.07 5.34 -6.10
CA PRO A 153 27.30 6.29 -6.90
C PRO A 153 28.28 7.38 -7.33
N ASP A 154 28.49 7.51 -8.63
CA ASP A 154 29.55 8.31 -9.23
C ASP A 154 29.47 9.73 -8.64
N ASN A 155 30.30 10.00 -7.64
CA ASN A 155 30.25 11.25 -6.91
C ASN A 155 31.03 12.26 -7.73
N THR A 156 30.29 12.88 -8.66
CA THR A 156 30.66 14.03 -9.50
C THR A 156 31.75 13.78 -10.54
N THR A 157 31.45 14.08 -11.81
CA THR A 157 32.32 14.83 -12.78
C THR A 157 31.88 14.74 -14.25
N LYS A 158 30.62 14.43 -14.59
CA LYS A 158 30.21 14.59 -16.01
C LYS A 158 29.57 15.95 -16.29
N PRO A 159 30.17 16.82 -17.12
CA PRO A 159 29.50 17.98 -17.67
C PRO A 159 28.41 17.54 -18.66
N PHE A 160 27.37 18.36 -18.72
CA PHE A 160 26.00 18.08 -19.15
C PHE A 160 25.80 17.73 -20.64
N THR A 161 24.85 16.81 -20.87
CA THR A 161 23.69 17.09 -21.75
C THR A 161 22.42 16.32 -21.33
N ASP A 162 22.52 15.21 -20.59
CA ASP A 162 21.35 14.48 -20.06
C ASP A 162 21.72 13.73 -18.77
N CYS A 163 21.06 14.08 -17.65
CA CYS A 163 21.16 13.27 -16.44
C CYS A 163 20.49 11.91 -16.67
N ARG A 164 21.01 10.86 -16.02
CA ARG A 164 20.36 9.55 -16.13
C ARG A 164 18.98 9.61 -15.49
N SER A 165 18.16 8.66 -15.87
CA SER A 165 16.76 8.61 -15.49
C SER A 165 16.52 8.34 -13.98
N TYR A 166 17.57 8.01 -13.22
CA TYR A 166 17.58 7.88 -11.75
C TYR A 166 18.37 9.01 -11.05
N GLU A 167 18.82 10.02 -11.79
CA GLU A 167 19.52 11.20 -11.31
C GLU A 167 18.63 12.43 -11.48
N PHE A 168 18.84 13.45 -10.65
CA PHE A 168 18.27 14.78 -10.82
C PHE A 168 19.36 15.81 -11.07
N GLU A 169 18.97 16.88 -11.75
CA GLU A 169 19.85 18.02 -11.98
C GLU A 169 19.90 18.91 -10.71
N CYS A 170 21.09 19.07 -10.16
CA CYS A 170 21.41 20.05 -9.13
C CYS A 170 21.45 21.46 -9.72
N SER A 171 21.21 22.49 -8.90
CA SER A 171 21.25 23.90 -9.30
C SER A 171 22.62 24.41 -9.82
N ASN A 172 23.68 23.60 -9.71
CA ASN A 172 25.01 23.86 -10.27
C ASN A 172 25.28 23.06 -11.57
N SER A 173 24.22 22.58 -12.24
CA SER A 173 24.29 21.81 -13.49
C SER A 173 25.09 20.51 -13.39
N MET A 174 25.12 19.91 -12.19
CA MET A 174 25.62 18.56 -11.95
C MET A 174 24.46 17.59 -11.77
N CYS A 175 24.64 16.32 -12.12
CA CYS A 175 23.66 15.28 -11.85
C CYS A 175 23.96 14.65 -10.48
N ALA A 176 22.94 14.54 -9.63
CA ALA A 176 22.99 13.83 -8.36
C ALA A 176 21.98 12.68 -8.35
N SER A 177 22.30 11.61 -7.62
CA SER A 177 21.39 10.46 -7.46
C SER A 177 20.09 10.90 -6.78
N MET A 178 18.92 10.46 -7.27
CA MET A 178 17.62 10.74 -6.64
C MET A 178 17.54 10.35 -5.14
N SER A 179 18.44 9.51 -4.66
CA SER A 179 18.59 9.17 -3.25
C SER A 179 19.11 10.28 -2.34
N TYR A 180 19.86 11.22 -2.92
CA TYR A 180 20.42 12.38 -2.22
C TYR A 180 19.39 13.49 -2.08
N ARG A 181 18.18 13.32 -2.63
CA ARG A 181 17.09 14.24 -2.31
C ARG A 181 16.58 13.92 -0.91
N CYS A 182 16.60 14.93 -0.05
CA CYS A 182 15.94 14.90 1.25
C CYS A 182 16.50 13.85 2.21
N ASP A 183 17.82 13.64 2.18
CA ASP A 183 18.53 12.73 3.07
C ASP A 183 19.27 13.45 4.22
N ALA A 184 19.10 14.77 4.31
CA ALA A 184 19.73 15.69 5.27
C ALA A 184 21.22 15.97 5.05
N TYR A 185 21.79 15.58 3.91
CA TYR A 185 23.15 15.92 3.50
C TYR A 185 23.13 16.91 2.32
N ASN A 186 24.18 17.71 2.16
CA ASN A 186 24.33 18.63 1.03
C ASN A 186 25.24 17.98 -0.01
N ASP A 187 24.69 17.05 -0.78
CA ASP A 187 25.44 16.26 -1.76
C ASP A 187 25.62 17.02 -3.08
N CYS A 188 24.67 17.88 -3.41
CA CYS A 188 24.79 18.78 -4.56
C CYS A 188 25.85 19.88 -4.35
N GLY A 189 26.37 20.10 -3.14
CA GLY A 189 27.48 21.02 -2.85
C GLY A 189 27.17 22.51 -3.11
N CYS A 190 25.90 22.90 -3.15
CA CYS A 190 25.50 24.29 -3.34
C CYS A 190 25.47 25.06 -2.00
N LYS A 191 25.39 26.40 -2.06
CA LYS A 191 25.41 27.25 -0.85
C LYS A 191 24.12 27.18 0.00
N ALA A 192 22.99 26.72 -0.55
CA ALA A 192 21.73 26.52 0.18
C ALA A 192 20.84 25.45 -0.49
N GLY A 193 20.48 24.40 0.26
CA GLY A 193 19.38 23.46 0.05
C GLY A 193 19.02 23.12 -1.40
N CYS A 194 19.92 22.57 -2.20
CA CYS A 194 19.59 22.23 -3.59
C CYS A 194 18.75 20.95 -3.66
N ASP A 195 19.27 19.92 -3.02
CA ASP A 195 18.71 18.60 -2.80
C ASP A 195 17.87 18.52 -1.52
N GLU A 196 18.14 19.43 -0.57
CA GLU A 196 17.45 19.53 0.72
C GLU A 196 16.43 20.68 0.84
N ASP A 197 16.33 21.61 -0.13
CA ASP A 197 15.22 22.57 -0.11
C ASP A 197 13.95 21.88 -0.57
N LYS A 198 12.86 22.16 0.16
CA LYS A 198 11.48 21.75 -0.18
C LYS A 198 11.24 20.24 -0.15
N CYS A 199 11.83 19.55 0.83
CA CYS A 199 11.50 18.17 1.19
C CYS A 199 10.07 17.96 1.75
N TYR A 200 9.26 19.01 1.77
CA TYR A 200 7.91 19.04 2.33
C TYR A 200 6.83 18.48 1.39
N ASP A 201 7.15 18.14 0.14
CA ASP A 201 6.17 17.57 -0.81
C ASP A 201 5.97 16.04 -0.67
N LEU A 202 6.79 15.34 0.13
CA LEU A 202 6.64 13.90 0.42
C LEU A 202 6.03 13.61 1.80
N VAL A 203 5.90 14.62 2.65
CA VAL A 203 5.10 14.53 3.86
C VAL A 203 3.80 15.22 3.54
N ILE A 204 2.71 14.46 3.38
CA ILE A 204 1.34 15.02 3.39
C ILE A 204 1.33 16.07 4.50
N SER A 205 1.25 17.36 4.10
CA SER A 205 1.46 18.48 5.01
C SER A 205 0.76 18.18 6.34
N LYS A 206 1.41 18.45 7.47
CA LYS A 206 0.77 18.25 8.79
C LYS A 206 -0.63 18.88 8.84
N ALA A 207 -0.85 19.95 8.06
CA ALA A 207 -2.16 20.54 7.84
C ALA A 207 -3.18 19.59 7.18
N ILE A 208 -2.80 18.87 6.11
CA ILE A 208 -3.67 17.89 5.44
C ILE A 208 -3.99 16.71 6.38
N GLN A 209 -3.00 16.20 7.12
CA GLN A 209 -3.23 15.14 8.12
C GLN A 209 -4.23 15.57 9.21
N ILE A 210 -4.11 16.82 9.70
CA ILE A 210 -5.06 17.39 10.66
C ILE A 210 -6.45 17.55 10.04
N VAL A 211 -6.54 18.06 8.80
CA VAL A 211 -7.83 18.24 8.09
C VAL A 211 -8.54 16.90 7.87
N VAL A 212 -7.81 15.86 7.44
CA VAL A 212 -8.35 14.52 7.26
C VAL A 212 -8.82 13.94 8.60
N SER A 213 -8.01 14.08 9.66
CA SER A 213 -8.36 13.59 11.00
C SER A 213 -9.60 14.27 11.58
N LEU A 214 -9.71 15.59 11.41
CA LEU A 214 -10.89 16.36 11.82
C LEU A 214 -12.14 15.97 11.02
N ALA A 215 -12.01 15.81 9.70
CA ALA A 215 -13.14 15.41 8.85
C ALA A 215 -13.67 14.03 9.23
N VAL A 216 -12.79 13.04 9.44
CA VAL A 216 -13.16 11.69 9.89
C VAL A 216 -13.80 11.74 11.29
N GLY A 217 -13.25 12.54 12.21
CA GLY A 217 -13.81 12.75 13.55
C GLY A 217 -15.22 13.35 13.54
N VAL A 218 -15.48 14.34 12.69
CA VAL A 218 -16.81 14.95 12.57
C VAL A 218 -17.81 13.98 11.97
N VAL A 219 -17.44 13.26 10.90
CA VAL A 219 -18.33 12.28 10.25
C VAL A 219 -18.70 11.17 11.23
N THR A 220 -17.73 10.62 11.97
CA THR A 220 -17.99 9.59 12.98
C THR A 220 -18.89 10.09 14.10
N PHE A 221 -18.68 11.31 14.61
CA PHE A 221 -19.54 11.89 15.65
C PHE A 221 -20.98 12.10 15.17
N VAL A 222 -21.17 12.63 13.95
CA VAL A 222 -22.50 12.84 13.36
C VAL A 222 -23.23 11.51 13.16
N MET A 223 -22.55 10.48 12.66
CA MET A 223 -23.14 9.15 12.47
C MET A 223 -23.56 8.53 13.80
N VAL A 224 -22.72 8.64 14.85
CA VAL A 224 -23.08 8.16 16.20
C VAL A 224 -24.27 8.94 16.76
N ALA A 225 -24.31 10.27 16.61
CA ALA A 225 -25.41 11.09 17.10
C ALA A 225 -26.74 10.78 16.40
N ILE A 226 -26.72 10.62 15.07
CA ILE A 226 -27.89 10.22 14.28
C ILE A 226 -28.38 8.83 14.73
N PHE A 227 -27.46 7.87 14.89
CA PHE A 227 -27.83 6.52 15.31
C PHE A 227 -28.41 6.49 16.72
N SER A 228 -27.83 7.23 17.66
CA SER A 228 -28.39 7.39 19.02
C SER A 228 -29.79 7.99 18.99
N PHE A 229 -30.01 9.03 18.20
CA PHE A 229 -31.34 9.65 18.05
C PHE A 229 -32.37 8.70 17.44
N LEU A 230 -31.97 7.91 16.45
CA LEU A 230 -32.83 6.88 15.85
C LEU A 230 -33.20 5.77 16.84
N LEU A 231 -32.27 5.37 17.72
CA LEU A 231 -32.54 4.39 18.77
C LEU A 231 -33.44 4.94 19.88
N GLU A 232 -33.25 6.19 20.30
CA GLU A 232 -34.11 6.86 21.29
C GLU A 232 -35.52 7.13 20.74
N GLY A 233 -35.64 7.45 19.45
CA GLY A 233 -36.92 7.57 18.75
C GLY A 233 -37.74 6.27 18.72
N GLN A 234 -37.11 5.10 18.83
CA GLN A 234 -37.82 3.83 18.91
C GLN A 234 -38.31 3.46 20.33
N HIS A 235 -37.73 4.02 21.39
CA HIS A 235 -38.11 3.65 22.74
C HIS A 235 -39.44 4.28 23.21
N SER A 236 -39.83 5.44 22.67
CA SER A 236 -41.05 6.15 23.11
C SER A 236 -42.35 5.46 22.69
N TRP A 237 -42.42 4.89 21.48
CA TRP A 237 -43.61 4.20 21.01
C TRP A 237 -43.72 2.78 21.58
N ILE A 238 -42.60 2.11 21.85
CA ILE A 238 -42.59 0.75 22.42
C ILE A 238 -43.06 0.78 23.87
N THR A 239 -42.66 1.77 24.68
CA THR A 239 -43.19 1.93 26.04
C THR A 239 -44.66 2.32 26.03
N ALA A 240 -45.08 3.21 25.12
CA ALA A 240 -46.49 3.56 24.95
C ALA A 240 -47.36 2.36 24.52
N LEU A 241 -46.86 1.50 23.61
CA LEU A 241 -47.53 0.25 23.23
C LEU A 241 -47.55 -0.76 24.37
N ALA A 242 -46.47 -0.87 25.15
CA ALA A 242 -46.40 -1.75 26.32
C ALA A 242 -47.35 -1.29 27.45
N GLU A 243 -47.55 0.02 27.64
CA GLU A 243 -48.53 0.57 28.57
C GLU A 243 -49.97 0.35 28.06
N ALA A 244 -50.21 0.52 26.76
CA ALA A 244 -51.53 0.36 26.14
C ALA A 244 -52.03 -1.10 26.12
N VAL A 245 -51.13 -2.08 26.01
CA VAL A 245 -51.48 -3.51 25.97
C VAL A 245 -51.54 -4.15 27.38
N ARG A 246 -50.98 -3.48 28.41
CA ARG A 246 -50.95 -3.98 29.80
C ARG A 246 -52.33 -4.34 30.39
N PRO A 247 -53.42 -3.58 30.17
CA PRO A 247 -54.74 -3.94 30.70
C PRO A 247 -55.30 -5.22 30.05
N ALA A 248 -55.04 -5.43 28.76
CA ALA A 248 -55.51 -6.59 28.02
C ALA A 248 -54.81 -7.88 28.48
N LEU A 249 -53.49 -7.83 28.70
CA LEU A 249 -52.72 -8.97 29.23
C LEU A 249 -53.12 -9.35 30.66
N ASN A 250 -53.38 -8.37 31.54
CA ASN A 250 -53.83 -8.66 32.91
C ASN A 250 -55.22 -9.31 32.95
N SER A 251 -56.09 -8.99 31.99
CA SER A 251 -57.41 -9.63 31.87
C SER A 251 -57.36 -11.07 31.32
N ALA A 252 -56.29 -11.43 30.60
CA ALA A 252 -56.09 -12.77 30.05
C ALA A 252 -55.46 -13.76 31.06
N PHE A 253 -54.80 -13.26 32.11
CA PHE A 253 -54.12 -14.09 33.12
C PHE A 253 -54.91 -14.31 34.43
N GLN A 254 -56.15 -13.80 34.55
CA GLN A 254 -57.06 -14.05 35.68
C GLN A 254 -58.27 -14.93 35.33
N ARG A 255 -58.16 -15.83 34.34
CA ARG A 255 -59.10 -16.95 34.15
C ARG A 255 -58.37 -18.28 34.22
#